data_AF-A0A8S9KHT8-F1
#
_entry.id   AF-A0A8S9KHT8-F1
#
_cell.length_a   1.000
_cell.length_b   1.000
_cell.length_c   1.000
_cell.angle_alpha   90.00
_cell.angle_beta   90.00
_cell.angle_gamma   90.00
#
_symmetry.space_group_name_H-M   'P 1'
#
loop_
_entity.id
_entity.type
_entity.pdbx_description
1 polymer ?
#
loop_
_entity_poly.entity_id
_entity_poly.type
_entity_poly.pdbx_seq_one_letter_code
_entity_poly.pdbx_strand_id
1 'polypeptide(L)'
;MVRGKIQLKRIENPVHRQVTFCKRRTGLLKKAKELSVLCDTEIGIVIFSPQGKLFELATKGTMEGVIDKYMECTSGGRGSSSATFTAQEQLQPQNHDPKDEVSVLKQEIEMLQKGIRYMFGGGDGAMNLEELLLLEKQLEYWISQIRSAKLKRIENPVHRQVTFCKRRTGLLKKAKELSVLCDAEIGVVIFSPQGKLFELATKGY
;
A
#
# COMPACT_ATOMS: atom_id res chain seq x y z
N MET A 1 -19.74 18.67 0.56
CA MET A 1 -20.32 18.11 -0.68
C MET A 1 -20.94 16.74 -0.35
N VAL A 2 -22.26 16.62 -0.40
CA VAL A 2 -23.00 15.39 -0.05
C VAL A 2 -22.74 14.32 -1.11
N ARG A 3 -22.42 13.10 -0.68
CA ARG A 3 -22.12 11.96 -1.56
C ARG A 3 -23.42 11.36 -2.09
N GLY A 4 -23.83 11.75 -3.30
CA GLY A 4 -25.00 11.18 -3.97
C GLY A 4 -24.84 9.69 -4.28
N LYS A 5 -25.93 8.92 -4.23
CA LYS A 5 -25.95 7.51 -4.65
C LYS A 5 -25.78 7.45 -6.18
N ILE A 6 -24.75 6.76 -6.64
CA ILE A 6 -24.52 6.52 -8.07
C ILE A 6 -25.06 5.15 -8.48
N GLN A 7 -25.55 5.03 -9.70
CA GLN A 7 -25.89 3.74 -10.30
C GLN A 7 -24.61 2.93 -10.54
N LEU A 8 -24.68 1.61 -10.31
CA LEU A 8 -23.55 0.72 -10.57
C LEU A 8 -23.53 0.32 -12.05
N LYS A 9 -23.12 1.27 -12.88
CA LYS A 9 -22.91 1.11 -14.33
C LYS A 9 -21.75 2.00 -14.76
N ARG A 10 -21.17 1.71 -15.91
CA ARG A 10 -20.12 2.52 -16.52
C ARG A 10 -20.45 4.01 -16.46
N ILE A 11 -19.47 4.82 -16.04
CA ILE A 11 -19.60 6.28 -16.07
C ILE A 11 -19.32 6.75 -17.49
N GLU A 12 -20.32 7.30 -18.17
CA GLU A 12 -20.16 7.73 -19.57
C GLU A 12 -19.23 8.93 -19.73
N ASN A 13 -19.37 9.94 -18.86
CA ASN A 13 -18.55 11.14 -18.94
C ASN A 13 -17.07 10.82 -18.63
N PRO A 14 -16.14 11.03 -19.58
CA PRO A 14 -14.74 10.62 -19.44
C PRO A 14 -14.00 11.37 -18.33
N VAL A 15 -14.30 12.65 -18.12
CA VAL A 15 -13.68 13.46 -17.05
C VAL A 15 -14.11 12.93 -15.68
N HIS A 16 -15.42 12.68 -15.50
CA HIS A 16 -15.95 12.12 -14.26
C HIS A 16 -15.44 10.69 -14.02
N ARG A 17 -15.32 9.88 -15.08
CA ARG A 17 -14.77 8.53 -15.02
C ARG A 17 -13.32 8.57 -14.56
N GLN A 18 -12.50 9.45 -15.12
CA GLN A 18 -11.08 9.59 -14.73
C GLN A 18 -10.93 10.03 -13.27
N VAL A 19 -11.68 11.05 -12.83
CA VAL A 19 -11.65 11.48 -11.43
C VAL A 19 -12.11 10.36 -10.49
N THR A 20 -13.15 9.62 -10.88
CA THR A 20 -13.68 8.48 -10.12
C THR A 20 -12.65 7.35 -10.04
N PHE A 21 -12.00 7.01 -11.15
CA PHE A 21 -10.93 6.03 -11.22
C PHE A 21 -9.81 6.39 -10.24
N CYS A 22 -9.26 7.61 -10.33
CA CYS A 22 -8.19 8.06 -9.44
C CYS A 22 -8.58 7.97 -7.96
N LYS A 23 -9.78 8.43 -7.60
CA LYS A 23 -10.27 8.39 -6.20
C LYS A 23 -10.52 6.96 -5.72
N ARG A 24 -11.20 6.13 -6.51
CA ARG A 24 -11.57 4.76 -6.14
C ARG A 24 -10.36 3.83 -6.12
N ARG A 25 -9.45 3.93 -7.09
CA ARG A 25 -8.15 3.23 -7.10
C ARG A 25 -7.39 3.51 -5.82
N THR A 26 -7.19 4.80 -5.50
CA THR A 26 -6.48 5.22 -4.29
C THR A 26 -7.17 4.69 -3.02
N GLY A 27 -8.50 4.77 -2.96
CA GLY A 27 -9.27 4.23 -1.84
C GLY A 27 -9.22 2.70 -1.71
N LEU A 28 -9.10 1.97 -2.82
CA LEU A 28 -8.94 0.52 -2.86
C LEU A 28 -7.58 0.12 -2.30
N LEU A 29 -6.50 0.73 -2.82
CA LEU A 29 -5.13 0.45 -2.38
C LEU A 29 -4.93 0.76 -0.89
N LYS A 30 -5.49 1.89 -0.40
CA LYS A 30 -5.47 2.22 1.04
C LYS A 30 -6.15 1.14 1.89
N LYS A 31 -7.32 0.64 1.46
CA LYS A 31 -8.03 -0.41 2.18
C LYS A 31 -7.30 -1.74 2.19
N ALA A 32 -6.59 -2.07 1.11
CA ALA A 32 -5.74 -3.25 1.05
C ALA A 32 -4.59 -3.15 2.06
N LYS A 33 -3.86 -2.03 2.07
CA LYS A 33 -2.81 -1.76 3.07
C LYS A 33 -3.36 -1.86 4.50
N GLU A 34 -4.52 -1.27 4.76
CA GLU A 34 -5.15 -1.34 6.08
C GLU A 34 -5.47 -2.78 6.49
N LEU A 35 -6.05 -3.57 5.58
CA LEU A 35 -6.37 -4.98 5.84
C LEU A 35 -5.11 -5.81 6.09
N SER A 36 -4.05 -5.57 5.32
CA SER A 36 -2.76 -6.23 5.48
C SER A 36 -2.22 -6.05 6.89
N VAL A 37 -2.16 -4.81 7.38
CA VAL A 37 -1.62 -4.50 8.71
C VAL A 37 -2.51 -5.02 9.85
N LEU A 38 -3.82 -4.78 9.78
CA LEU A 38 -4.74 -5.18 10.86
C LEU A 38 -4.82 -6.70 11.05
N CYS A 39 -4.75 -7.44 9.95
CA CYS A 39 -4.99 -8.87 9.94
C CYS A 39 -3.76 -9.70 9.62
N ASP A 40 -2.59 -9.07 9.42
CA ASP A 40 -1.33 -9.71 9.05
C ASP A 40 -1.44 -10.52 7.73
N THR A 41 -2.13 -9.95 6.76
CA THR A 41 -2.44 -10.60 5.48
C THR A 41 -1.53 -10.09 4.38
N GLU A 42 -1.22 -10.93 3.41
CA GLU A 42 -0.46 -10.57 2.22
C GLU A 42 -1.41 -10.38 1.06
N ILE A 43 -1.34 -9.22 0.40
CA ILE A 43 -2.28 -8.81 -0.63
C ILE A 43 -1.51 -8.28 -1.83
N GLY A 44 -1.81 -8.84 -3.01
CA GLY A 44 -1.43 -8.31 -4.32
C GLY A 44 -2.64 -7.71 -5.03
N ILE A 45 -2.47 -6.54 -5.64
CA ILE A 45 -3.50 -5.92 -6.49
C ILE A 45 -2.84 -5.43 -7.78
N VAL A 46 -3.43 -5.76 -8.91
CA VAL A 46 -3.04 -5.30 -10.25
C VAL A 46 -4.25 -4.62 -10.88
N ILE A 47 -4.07 -3.44 -11.44
CA ILE A 47 -5.14 -2.63 -12.06
C ILE A 47 -4.63 -2.09 -13.38
N PHE A 48 -5.27 -2.46 -14.49
CA PHE A 48 -5.09 -1.80 -15.77
C PHE A 48 -6.21 -0.78 -15.98
N SER A 49 -5.84 0.46 -16.29
CA SER A 49 -6.82 1.45 -16.76
C SER A 49 -7.33 1.07 -18.17
N PRO A 50 -8.44 1.66 -18.62
CA PRO A 50 -8.89 1.49 -20.01
C PRO A 50 -7.87 1.94 -21.06
N GLN A 51 -6.88 2.74 -20.65
CA GLN A 51 -5.79 3.23 -21.49
C GLN A 51 -4.55 2.32 -21.41
N GLY A 52 -4.65 1.16 -20.75
CA GLY A 52 -3.55 0.20 -20.59
C GLY A 52 -2.52 0.56 -19.51
N LYS A 53 -2.74 1.62 -18.72
CA LYS A 53 -1.80 2.00 -17.66
C LYS A 53 -1.91 1.05 -16.46
N LEU A 54 -0.79 0.44 -16.10
CA LEU A 54 -0.65 -0.45 -14.94
C LEU A 54 -0.55 0.35 -13.63
N PHE A 55 -1.27 -0.12 -12.62
CA PHE A 55 -1.11 0.26 -11.22
C PHE A 55 -1.12 -0.99 -10.35
N GLU A 56 -0.16 -1.10 -9.46
CA GLU A 56 0.00 -2.29 -8.63
C GLU A 56 0.22 -1.97 -7.16
N LEU A 57 0.03 -3.00 -6.33
CA LEU A 57 0.34 -2.98 -4.90
C LEU A 57 0.66 -4.39 -4.43
N ALA A 58 1.85 -4.57 -3.87
CA ALA A 58 2.17 -5.65 -2.95
C ALA A 58 2.22 -5.09 -1.52
N THR A 59 1.52 -5.73 -0.58
CA THR A 59 1.54 -5.27 0.82
C THR A 59 2.70 -5.84 1.63
N LYS A 60 3.29 -6.95 1.17
CA LYS A 60 4.51 -7.55 1.72
C LYS A 60 5.40 -7.95 0.53
N GLY A 61 6.71 -7.73 0.65
CA GLY A 61 7.67 -8.05 -0.42
C GLY A 61 7.42 -7.25 -1.71
N THR A 62 7.72 -7.87 -2.85
CA THR A 62 7.54 -7.31 -4.19
C THR A 62 6.34 -7.93 -4.92
N MET A 63 5.91 -7.34 -6.03
CA MET A 63 4.79 -7.87 -6.81
C MET A 63 5.14 -9.22 -7.44
N GLU A 64 6.38 -9.41 -7.86
CA GLU A 64 6.91 -10.67 -8.40
C GLU A 64 6.76 -11.79 -7.37
N GLY A 65 7.18 -11.57 -6.12
CA GLY A 65 7.07 -12.59 -5.07
C GLY A 65 5.61 -12.99 -4.77
N VAL A 66 4.66 -12.05 -4.88
CA VAL A 66 3.23 -12.35 -4.74
C VAL A 66 2.73 -13.22 -5.91
N ILE A 67 3.20 -12.94 -7.13
CA ILE A 67 2.86 -13.72 -8.33
C ILE A 67 3.46 -15.13 -8.23
N ASP A 68 4.73 -15.26 -7.85
CA ASP A 68 5.40 -16.55 -7.71
C ASP A 68 4.65 -17.44 -6.71
N LYS A 69 4.34 -16.89 -5.54
CA LYS A 69 3.55 -17.58 -4.52
C LYS A 69 2.15 -17.98 -5.01
N TYR A 70 1.53 -17.15 -5.83
CA TYR A 70 0.25 -17.47 -6.45
C TYR A 70 0.37 -18.63 -7.44
N MET A 71 1.41 -18.62 -8.27
CA MET A 71 1.69 -19.69 -9.22
C MET A 71 1.97 -21.01 -8.50
N GLU A 72 2.73 -21.01 -7.41
CA GLU A 72 2.97 -22.19 -6.56
C GLU A 72 1.68 -22.78 -5.98
N CYS A 73 0.73 -21.92 -5.58
CA CYS A 73 -0.55 -22.34 -4.98
C CYS A 73 -1.56 -22.87 -6.00
N THR A 74 -1.46 -22.46 -7.27
CA THR A 74 -2.44 -22.78 -8.33
C THR A 74 -1.94 -23.85 -9.30
N SER A 75 -0.63 -24.01 -9.41
CA SER A 75 0.03 -25.04 -10.24
C SER A 75 0.18 -26.31 -9.41
N GLY A 76 -0.80 -27.22 -9.46
CA GLY A 76 -0.75 -28.47 -8.70
C GLY A 76 0.56 -29.25 -8.87
N GLY A 77 1.36 -29.33 -7.80
CA GLY A 77 2.36 -30.37 -7.52
C GLY A 77 3.22 -30.85 -8.69
N ARG A 78 4.08 -30.01 -9.26
CA ARG A 78 5.21 -30.48 -10.07
C ARG A 78 6.48 -29.68 -9.77
N GLY A 79 7.40 -30.35 -9.11
CA GLY A 79 8.84 -30.16 -9.32
C GLY A 79 9.50 -29.12 -8.43
N SER A 80 9.86 -29.57 -7.24
CA SER A 80 10.86 -28.95 -6.37
C SER A 80 12.19 -28.72 -7.11
N SER A 81 12.73 -27.52 -6.98
CA SER A 81 14.17 -27.33 -6.85
C SER A 81 14.43 -26.25 -5.82
N SER A 82 14.68 -26.75 -4.61
CA SER A 82 15.32 -26.09 -3.49
C SER A 82 16.55 -25.28 -3.93
N ALA A 83 16.62 -24.02 -3.49
CA ALA A 83 17.89 -23.35 -3.23
C ALA A 83 17.71 -22.33 -2.10
N THR A 84 18.04 -22.81 -0.90
CA THR A 84 18.87 -22.14 0.10
C THR A 84 18.44 -20.77 0.63
N PHE A 85 17.90 -20.85 1.85
CA PHE A 85 18.08 -19.92 2.95
C PHE A 85 19.51 -19.34 3.02
N THR A 86 19.67 -18.01 2.92
CA THR A 86 20.80 -17.29 3.53
C THR A 86 20.35 -15.91 4.00
N ALA A 87 20.54 -15.70 5.32
CA ALA A 87 20.70 -14.43 6.05
C ALA A 87 19.57 -13.40 5.93
N GLN A 88 18.70 -13.23 6.93
CA GLN A 88 19.02 -12.45 8.15
C GLN A 88 20.00 -11.30 7.88
N GLU A 89 19.49 -10.22 7.32
CA GLU A 89 20.06 -8.90 7.64
C GLU A 89 19.42 -8.44 8.96
N GLN A 90 19.93 -9.04 10.04
CA GLN A 90 19.87 -8.43 11.35
C GLN A 90 20.61 -7.10 11.22
N LEU A 91 19.86 -5.99 11.19
CA LEU A 91 20.42 -4.68 11.48
C LEU A 91 21.03 -4.76 12.88
N GLN A 92 22.36 -4.90 12.90
CA GLN A 92 23.16 -4.78 14.10
C GLN A 92 22.81 -3.44 14.78
N PRO A 93 22.63 -3.41 16.11
CA PRO A 93 22.71 -2.14 16.81
C PRO A 93 24.15 -1.65 16.65
N GLN A 94 24.36 -0.69 15.75
CA GLN A 94 25.61 0.05 15.73
C GLN A 94 25.69 0.78 17.07
N ASN A 95 26.70 0.43 17.87
CA ASN A 95 27.08 1.21 19.03
C ASN A 95 27.64 2.54 18.52
N HIS A 96 26.77 3.52 18.28
CA HIS A 96 27.20 4.90 18.13
C HIS A 96 27.48 5.49 19.51
N ASP A 97 28.56 6.27 19.63
CA ASP A 97 28.77 7.12 20.80
C ASP A 97 27.52 7.99 20.97
N PRO A 98 26.91 8.09 22.17
CA PRO A 98 25.72 8.93 22.39
C PRO A 98 25.89 10.38 21.91
N LYS A 99 27.13 10.86 21.75
CA LYS A 99 27.43 12.18 21.17
C LYS A 99 27.17 12.25 19.66
N ASP A 100 27.41 11.17 18.94
CA ASP A 100 27.17 11.08 17.49
C ASP A 100 25.68 10.92 17.18
N GLU A 101 24.95 10.17 18.01
CA GLU A 101 23.48 10.10 17.88
C GLU A 101 22.85 11.47 18.11
N VAL A 102 23.32 12.21 19.11
CA VAL A 102 22.84 13.56 19.42
C VAL A 102 23.17 14.54 18.29
N SER A 103 24.32 14.40 17.61
CA SER A 103 24.68 15.29 16.50
C SER A 103 23.83 15.03 15.26
N VAL A 104 23.60 13.77 14.91
CA VAL A 104 22.73 13.35 13.80
C VAL A 104 21.29 13.79 14.04
N LEU A 105 20.76 13.59 15.25
CA LEU A 105 19.40 14.01 15.60
C LEU A 105 19.23 15.53 15.58
N LYS A 106 20.26 16.29 16.00
CA LYS A 106 20.23 17.76 15.91
C LYS A 106 20.16 18.24 14.46
N GLN A 107 20.96 17.63 13.58
CA GLN A 107 20.96 17.95 12.16
C GLN A 107 19.61 17.61 11.51
N GLU A 108 18.99 16.49 11.91
CA GLU A 108 17.65 16.12 11.47
C GLU A 108 16.57 17.11 11.96
N ILE A 109 16.63 17.55 13.22
CA ILE A 109 15.72 18.56 13.77
C ILE A 109 15.85 19.89 13.00
N GLU A 110 17.07 20.33 12.73
CA GLU A 110 17.32 21.59 12.01
C GLU A 110 16.76 21.55 10.59
N MET A 111 16.97 20.44 9.88
CA MET A 111 16.43 20.22 8.54
C MET A 111 14.89 20.21 8.54
N LEU A 112 14.26 19.48 9.48
CA LEU A 112 12.80 19.42 9.61
C LEU A 112 12.22 20.80 9.92
N GLN A 113 12.84 21.56 10.81
CA GLN A 113 12.43 22.93 11.13
C GLN A 113 12.59 23.86 9.92
N LYS A 114 13.64 23.71 9.11
CA LYS A 114 13.83 24.44 7.84
C LYS A 114 12.70 24.11 6.87
N GLY A 115 12.33 22.84 6.74
CA GLY A 115 11.19 22.40 5.92
C GLY A 115 9.85 22.97 6.37
N ILE A 116 9.59 23.04 7.67
CA ILE A 116 8.37 23.66 8.22
C ILE A 116 8.30 25.15 7.86
N ARG A 117 9.40 25.89 8.03
CA ARG A 117 9.45 27.32 7.67
C ARG A 117 9.20 27.56 6.17
N TYR A 118 9.77 26.70 5.32
CA TYR A 118 9.59 26.74 3.87
C TYR A 118 8.13 26.48 3.46
N MET A 119 7.50 25.43 3.98
CA MET A 119 6.12 25.07 3.60
C MET A 119 5.06 26.05 4.09
N PHE A 120 5.29 26.72 5.23
CA PHE A 120 4.31 27.63 5.84
C PHE A 120 4.64 29.11 5.62
N GLY A 121 5.59 29.43 4.71
CA GLY A 121 5.84 30.80 4.23
C GLY A 121 6.43 31.75 5.27
N GLY A 122 7.18 31.22 6.24
CA GLY A 122 7.59 31.95 7.46
C GLY A 122 9.07 32.31 7.58
N GLY A 123 9.88 32.31 6.51
CA GLY A 123 11.29 32.73 6.62
C GLY A 123 12.08 32.72 5.31
N ASP A 124 13.15 33.53 5.30
CA ASP A 124 14.09 33.84 4.20
C ASP A 124 15.01 32.67 3.77
N GLY A 125 14.59 31.42 4.01
CA GLY A 125 15.41 30.23 3.77
C GLY A 125 14.97 29.47 2.53
N ALA A 126 15.58 29.74 1.39
CA ALA A 126 15.42 28.88 0.20
C ALA A 126 15.98 27.48 0.50
N MET A 127 15.18 26.44 0.26
CA MET A 127 15.67 25.07 0.17
C MET A 127 16.26 24.83 -1.22
N ASN A 128 17.41 24.17 -1.29
CA ASN A 128 17.93 23.72 -2.58
C ASN A 128 17.25 22.40 -2.99
N LEU A 129 17.46 21.95 -4.23
CA LEU A 129 16.81 20.76 -4.78
C LEU A 129 17.12 19.49 -3.99
N GLU A 130 18.35 19.35 -3.52
CA GLU A 130 18.82 18.18 -2.75
C GLU A 130 18.15 18.11 -1.37
N GLU A 131 18.08 19.24 -0.68
CA GLU A 131 17.35 19.39 0.58
C GLU A 131 15.86 19.10 0.42
N LEU A 132 15.27 19.49 -0.71
CA LEU A 132 13.86 19.24 -1.00
C LEU A 132 13.57 17.76 -1.24
N LEU A 133 14.43 17.06 -1.99
CA LEU A 133 14.34 15.61 -2.20
C LEU A 133 14.51 14.83 -0.89
N LEU A 134 15.43 15.28 -0.04
CA LEU A 134 15.63 14.68 1.28
C LEU A 134 14.42 14.88 2.19
N LEU A 135 13.83 16.08 2.18
CA LEU A 135 12.61 16.39 2.91
C LEU A 135 11.43 15.55 2.43
N GLU A 136 11.26 15.36 1.10
CA GLU A 136 10.23 14.49 0.54
C GLU A 136 10.37 13.06 1.06
N LYS A 137 11.57 12.48 0.97
CA LYS A 137 11.86 11.13 1.48
C LYS A 137 11.56 10.99 2.97
N GLN A 138 11.93 11.99 3.77
CA GLN A 138 11.64 12.01 5.21
C GLN A 138 10.14 12.15 5.49
N LEU A 139 9.41 13.02 4.78
CA LEU A 139 7.96 13.15 4.94
C LEU A 139 7.23 11.86 4.56
N GLU A 140 7.64 11.18 3.50
CA GLU A 140 7.11 9.86 3.14
C GLU A 140 7.36 8.83 4.24
N TYR A 141 8.57 8.81 4.80
CA TYR A 141 8.93 7.97 5.94
C TYR A 141 8.07 8.27 7.17
N TRP A 142 7.95 9.53 7.60
CA TRP A 142 7.14 9.92 8.76
C TRP A 142 5.65 9.68 8.55
N ILE A 143 5.11 9.92 7.36
CA ILE A 143 3.73 9.58 7.00
C ILE A 143 3.51 8.07 7.09
N SER A 144 4.49 7.28 6.64
CA SER A 144 4.48 5.82 6.79
C SER A 144 4.46 5.43 8.27
N GLN A 145 5.34 6.01 9.09
CA GLN A 145 5.41 5.78 10.53
C GLN A 145 4.13 6.15 11.26
N ILE A 146 3.52 7.31 10.97
CA ILE A 146 2.26 7.73 11.57
C ILE A 146 1.13 6.78 11.18
N ARG A 147 1.08 6.32 9.94
CA ARG A 147 0.08 5.33 9.48
C ARG A 147 0.27 4.00 10.20
N SER A 148 1.51 3.55 10.37
CA SER A 148 1.85 2.33 11.11
C SER A 148 1.54 2.47 12.60
N ALA A 149 1.83 3.62 13.21
CA ALA A 149 1.52 3.89 14.62
C ALA A 149 0.01 3.94 14.87
N LYS A 150 -0.76 4.51 13.93
CA LYS A 150 -2.24 4.57 13.99
C LYS A 150 -2.92 3.24 13.67
N LEU A 151 -2.23 2.31 13.02
CA LEU A 151 -2.81 1.05 12.58
C LEU A 151 -1.99 -0.12 13.08
N LYS A 152 -2.43 -0.70 14.21
CA LYS A 152 -1.78 -1.88 14.80
C LYS A 152 -2.54 -3.15 14.44
N ARG A 153 -1.82 -4.26 14.35
CA ARG A 153 -2.40 -5.59 14.20
C ARG A 153 -3.41 -5.86 15.30
N ILE A 154 -4.56 -6.45 14.94
CA ILE A 154 -5.55 -6.87 15.92
C ILE A 154 -5.00 -8.11 16.64
N GLU A 155 -4.79 -7.98 17.95
CA GLU A 155 -4.21 -9.05 18.76
C GLU A 155 -5.21 -10.18 18.99
N ASN A 156 -6.46 -9.84 19.35
CA ASN A 156 -7.48 -10.84 19.60
C ASN A 156 -7.81 -11.64 18.31
N PRO A 157 -7.60 -12.97 18.30
CA PRO A 157 -7.72 -13.79 17.10
C PRO A 157 -9.14 -13.86 16.55
N VAL A 158 -10.17 -13.87 17.41
CA VAL A 158 -11.59 -13.91 17.01
C VAL A 158 -11.97 -12.59 16.32
N HIS A 159 -11.64 -11.46 16.94
CA HIS A 159 -11.89 -10.15 16.35
C HIS A 159 -11.10 -9.94 15.05
N ARG A 160 -9.87 -10.44 14.98
CA ARG A 160 -9.06 -10.39 13.77
C ARG A 160 -9.69 -11.20 12.64
N GLN A 161 -10.15 -12.43 12.92
CA GLN A 161 -10.81 -13.27 11.93
C GLN A 161 -12.11 -12.65 11.39
N VAL A 162 -12.96 -12.12 12.28
CA VAL A 162 -14.19 -11.43 11.89
C VAL A 162 -13.88 -10.20 11.04
N THR A 163 -12.87 -9.41 11.44
CA THR A 163 -12.43 -8.23 10.70
C THR A 163 -11.91 -8.60 9.33
N PHE A 164 -11.07 -9.63 9.23
CA PHE A 164 -10.57 -10.16 7.97
C PHE A 164 -11.72 -10.54 7.03
N CYS A 165 -12.66 -11.37 7.50
CA CYS A 165 -13.81 -11.80 6.70
C CYS A 165 -14.64 -10.63 6.18
N LYS A 166 -14.98 -9.66 7.04
CA LYS A 166 -15.79 -8.49 6.66
C LYS A 166 -15.04 -7.57 5.69
N ARG A 167 -13.79 -7.22 6.00
CA ARG A 167 -13.00 -6.27 5.20
C ARG A 167 -12.54 -6.86 3.88
N ARG A 168 -12.20 -8.15 3.81
CA ARG A 168 -11.89 -8.87 2.57
C ARG A 168 -13.07 -8.76 1.59
N THR A 169 -14.28 -9.10 2.04
CA THR A 169 -15.49 -9.01 1.19
C THR A 169 -15.74 -7.57 0.73
N GLY A 170 -15.56 -6.58 1.61
CA GLY A 170 -15.67 -5.16 1.27
C GLY A 170 -14.61 -4.69 0.26
N LEU A 171 -13.39 -5.21 0.33
CA LEU A 171 -12.30 -4.91 -0.59
C LEU A 171 -12.62 -5.45 -1.99
N LEU A 172 -12.99 -6.73 -2.09
CA LEU A 172 -13.35 -7.38 -3.35
C LEU A 172 -14.56 -6.72 -4.00
N LYS A 173 -15.57 -6.33 -3.22
CA LYS A 173 -16.72 -5.58 -3.72
C LYS A 173 -16.30 -4.24 -4.33
N LYS A 174 -15.41 -3.49 -3.67
CA LYS A 174 -14.90 -2.21 -4.19
C LYS A 174 -14.05 -2.36 -5.44
N ALA A 175 -13.28 -3.45 -5.56
CA ALA A 175 -12.56 -3.78 -6.78
C ALA A 175 -13.55 -3.99 -7.93
N LYS A 176 -14.58 -4.82 -7.75
CA LYS A 176 -15.66 -5.00 -8.74
C LYS A 176 -16.34 -3.69 -9.13
N GLU A 177 -16.66 -2.83 -8.15
CA GLU A 177 -17.25 -1.53 -8.44
C GLU A 177 -16.31 -0.62 -9.25
N LEU A 178 -15.00 -0.63 -8.97
CA LEU A 178 -14.03 0.15 -9.75
C LEU A 178 -13.97 -0.36 -11.20
N SER A 179 -13.96 -1.68 -11.38
CA SER A 179 -13.99 -2.30 -12.70
C SER A 179 -15.23 -1.87 -13.50
N VAL A 180 -16.44 -2.01 -12.93
CA VAL A 180 -17.70 -1.67 -13.61
C VAL A 180 -17.85 -0.19 -13.92
N LEU A 181 -17.45 0.70 -13.00
CA LEU A 181 -17.67 2.14 -13.17
C LEU A 181 -16.68 2.78 -14.15
N CYS A 182 -15.50 2.18 -14.30
CA CYS A 182 -14.35 2.81 -14.96
C CYS A 182 -13.70 1.95 -16.05
N ASP A 183 -14.30 0.81 -16.43
CA ASP A 183 -13.79 -0.20 -17.36
C ASP A 183 -12.35 -0.65 -17.05
N ALA A 184 -12.01 -0.74 -15.77
CA ALA A 184 -10.69 -1.17 -15.35
C ALA A 184 -10.62 -2.70 -15.24
N GLU A 185 -9.54 -3.29 -15.72
CA GLU A 185 -9.21 -4.69 -15.45
C GLU A 185 -8.50 -4.76 -14.11
N ILE A 186 -8.98 -5.62 -13.22
CA ILE A 186 -8.47 -5.69 -11.85
C ILE A 186 -8.27 -7.14 -11.45
N GLY A 187 -7.04 -7.46 -11.04
CA GLY A 187 -6.65 -8.66 -10.33
C GLY A 187 -6.42 -8.35 -8.85
N VAL A 188 -6.93 -9.18 -7.96
CA VAL A 188 -6.67 -9.12 -6.52
C VAL A 188 -6.34 -10.52 -6.03
N VAL A 189 -5.22 -10.66 -5.33
CA VAL A 189 -4.77 -11.89 -4.67
C VAL A 189 -4.60 -11.59 -3.19
N ILE A 190 -5.12 -12.46 -2.33
CA ILE A 190 -5.07 -12.30 -0.87
C ILE A 190 -4.70 -13.63 -0.25
N PHE A 191 -3.55 -13.68 0.42
CA PHE A 191 -3.17 -14.79 1.28
C PHE A 191 -3.52 -14.46 2.73
N SER A 192 -4.34 -15.31 3.33
CA SER A 192 -4.63 -15.21 4.77
C SER A 192 -3.39 -15.57 5.60
N PRO A 193 -3.35 -15.21 6.89
CA PRO A 193 -2.26 -15.62 7.78
C PRO A 193 -2.17 -17.14 7.95
N GLN A 194 -3.24 -17.87 7.59
CA GLN A 194 -3.32 -19.33 7.62
C GLN A 194 -2.95 -19.95 6.26
N GLY A 195 -2.43 -19.17 5.30
CA GLY A 195 -2.03 -19.64 3.97
C GLY A 195 -3.19 -19.84 2.99
N LYS A 196 -4.42 -19.48 3.36
CA LYS A 196 -5.58 -19.63 2.46
C LYS A 196 -5.58 -18.53 1.40
N LEU A 197 -5.61 -18.94 0.13
CA LEU A 197 -5.72 -18.07 -1.04
C LEU A 197 -7.17 -17.61 -1.27
N PHE A 198 -7.34 -16.32 -1.54
CA PHE A 198 -8.56 -15.71 -2.06
C PHE A 198 -8.19 -14.81 -3.23
N GLU A 199 -8.95 -14.90 -4.32
CA GLU A 199 -8.66 -14.17 -5.54
C GLU A 199 -9.90 -13.52 -6.16
N LEU A 200 -9.66 -12.53 -7.00
CA LEU A 200 -10.65 -11.90 -7.86
C LEU A 200 -9.97 -11.46 -9.14
N ALA A 201 -10.52 -11.87 -10.27
CA ALA A 201 -10.22 -11.28 -11.57
C ALA A 201 -11.49 -10.63 -12.13
N THR A 202 -11.34 -9.46 -12.72
CA THR A 202 -12.41 -8.75 -13.43
C THR A 202 -11.90 -8.37 -14.81
N LYS A 203 -12.74 -8.58 -15.83
CA LYS A 203 -12.51 -8.05 -17.17
C LYS A 203 -13.12 -6.66 -17.25
N GLY A 204 -12.43 -5.72 -17.90
CA GLY A 204 -13.02 -4.44 -18.30
C GLY A 204 -14.18 -4.70 -19.25
N TYR A 205 -15.23 -3.88 -19.17
CA TYR A 205 -16.38 -3.92 -20.08
C TYR A 205 -16.21 -2.94 -21.23
#